data_AF-A0A0D3D7R2-F1
#
_entry.id   AF-A0A0D3D7R2-F1
#
_cell.length_a   1.000
_cell.length_b   1.000
_cell.length_c   1.000
_cell.angle_alpha   90.00
_cell.angle_beta   90.00
_cell.angle_gamma   90.00
#
_symmetry.space_group_name_H-M   'P 1'
#
loop_
_entity.id
_entity.type
_entity.pdbx_description
1 polymer ?
#
loop_
_entity_poly.entity_id
_entity_poly.type
_entity_poly.pdbx_seq_one_letter_code
_entity_poly.pdbx_strand_id
1 'polypeptide(L)'
;MTPGGFLHLIDDGVSSPRAQMDPAEERRHSKRQNHHINMLGFVADSEYGIPRRCLYGGRLINEVRGKEDYDTLPGKRFFTCKNYELSVQEELERLTKRVEEAEQVMMGVLNLSKQIETLEEEVKILSGQVDYLTVQVDTLEKCYVSVEVEVELELELKYNEN
;
A
#
# COMPACT_ATOMS: atom_id res chain seq x y z
N MET A 1 -23.15 -29.89 -63.09
CA MET A 1 -22.61 -30.89 -62.14
C MET A 1 -22.07 -32.03 -62.99
N THR A 2 -20.79 -32.40 -63.00
CA THR A 2 -19.70 -32.22 -62.04
C THR A 2 -18.37 -31.91 -62.75
N PRO A 3 -17.50 -31.11 -62.11
CA PRO A 3 -16.15 -30.75 -62.54
C PRO A 3 -15.12 -31.76 -62.04
N GLY A 4 -13.97 -31.90 -62.69
CA GLY A 4 -12.89 -32.65 -62.07
C GLY A 4 -11.68 -32.91 -62.96
N GLY A 5 -10.57 -32.29 -62.59
CA GLY A 5 -9.24 -32.88 -62.78
C GLY A 5 -8.47 -32.35 -63.98
N PHE A 6 -7.65 -31.33 -63.75
CA PHE A 6 -6.18 -31.47 -63.78
C PHE A 6 -5.56 -30.07 -63.62
N LEU A 7 -5.56 -29.58 -62.38
CA LEU A 7 -4.55 -28.59 -61.97
C LEU A 7 -3.30 -29.40 -61.63
N HIS A 8 -2.38 -29.53 -62.58
CA HIS A 8 -1.08 -30.13 -62.34
C HIS A 8 -0.02 -29.02 -62.30
N LEU A 9 0.63 -28.95 -61.14
CA LEU A 9 1.96 -28.42 -60.86
C LEU A 9 2.25 -26.96 -61.23
N ILE A 10 2.22 -26.11 -60.20
CA ILE A 10 3.44 -25.42 -59.75
C ILE A 10 3.41 -25.43 -58.21
N ASP A 11 3.72 -26.58 -57.60
CA ASP A 11 4.21 -26.63 -56.21
C ASP A 11 5.74 -26.62 -56.28
N ASP A 12 6.32 -25.51 -56.71
CA ASP A 12 7.72 -25.23 -56.41
C ASP A 12 7.76 -24.82 -54.94
N GLY A 13 8.04 -25.81 -54.10
CA GLY A 13 8.13 -25.71 -52.65
C GLY A 13 9.19 -24.70 -52.19
N VAL A 14 8.86 -23.41 -52.24
CA VAL A 14 9.56 -22.38 -51.47
C VAL A 14 9.07 -22.51 -50.03
N SER A 15 9.63 -23.48 -49.31
CA SER A 15 9.53 -23.52 -47.86
C SER A 15 9.94 -22.14 -47.33
N SER A 16 9.05 -21.49 -46.55
CA SER A 16 9.38 -20.21 -45.91
C SER A 16 10.69 -20.38 -45.13
N PRO A 17 11.72 -19.55 -45.32
CA PRO A 17 13.03 -19.73 -44.67
C PRO A 17 12.95 -19.80 -43.14
N ARG A 18 11.85 -19.33 -42.55
CA ARG A 18 11.56 -19.41 -41.11
C ARG A 18 11.27 -20.83 -40.62
N ALA A 19 10.74 -21.71 -41.46
CA ALA A 19 10.34 -23.07 -41.07
C ALA A 19 11.52 -24.04 -40.86
N GLN A 20 12.75 -23.63 -41.23
CA GLN A 20 13.97 -24.46 -41.11
C GLN A 20 14.99 -23.95 -40.09
N MET A 21 14.69 -22.88 -39.37
CA MET A 21 15.64 -22.30 -38.42
C MET A 21 15.54 -23.03 -37.07
N ASP A 22 16.69 -23.42 -36.51
CA ASP A 22 16.77 -23.91 -35.13
C ASP A 22 16.14 -22.88 -34.16
N PRO A 23 15.28 -23.29 -33.22
CA PRO A 23 14.66 -22.37 -32.26
C PRO A 23 15.63 -21.49 -31.48
N ALA A 24 16.89 -21.91 -31.27
CA ALA A 24 17.88 -21.04 -30.65
C ALA A 24 18.40 -19.96 -31.62
N GLU A 25 18.63 -20.31 -32.88
CA GLU A 25 19.00 -19.33 -33.92
C GLU A 25 17.86 -18.35 -34.22
N GLU A 26 16.60 -18.81 -34.20
CA GLU A 26 15.44 -17.92 -34.36
C GLU A 26 15.35 -16.89 -33.23
N ARG A 27 15.58 -17.32 -31.97
CA ARG A 27 15.65 -16.40 -30.83
C ARG A 27 16.81 -15.42 -30.96
N ARG A 28 17.99 -15.86 -31.42
CA ARG A 28 19.15 -15.00 -31.66
C ARG A 28 18.87 -13.98 -32.76
N HIS A 29 18.28 -14.42 -33.86
CA HIS A 29 17.91 -13.58 -34.99
C HIS A 29 16.85 -12.55 -34.59
N SER A 30 15.80 -12.96 -33.87
CA SER A 30 14.77 -12.06 -33.34
C SER A 30 15.36 -11.00 -32.40
N LYS A 31 16.27 -11.37 -31.49
CA LYS A 31 16.99 -10.42 -30.63
C LYS A 31 17.83 -9.42 -31.43
N ARG A 32 18.56 -9.88 -32.46
CA ARG A 32 19.34 -9.01 -33.36
C ARG A 32 18.44 -8.04 -34.12
N GLN A 33 17.33 -8.52 -34.67
CA GLN A 33 16.35 -7.67 -35.37
C GLN A 33 15.73 -6.64 -34.43
N ASN A 34 15.32 -7.05 -33.24
CA ASN A 34 14.74 -6.14 -32.25
C ASN A 34 15.74 -5.07 -31.81
N HIS A 35 17.00 -5.47 -31.57
CA HIS A 35 18.06 -4.52 -31.25
C HIS A 35 18.31 -3.52 -32.38
N HIS A 36 18.33 -3.98 -33.63
CA HIS A 36 18.48 -3.11 -34.80
C HIS A 36 17.32 -2.12 -34.93
N ILE A 37 16.08 -2.57 -34.78
CA ILE A 37 14.88 -1.73 -34.78
C ILE A 37 14.93 -0.69 -33.63
N ASN A 38 15.43 -1.09 -32.46
CA ASN A 38 15.61 -0.17 -31.34
C ASN A 38 16.65 0.90 -31.65
N MET A 39 17.81 0.51 -32.15
CA MET A 39 18.88 1.41 -32.58
C MET A 39 18.39 2.44 -33.62
N LEU A 40 17.69 1.99 -34.66
CA LEU A 40 17.12 2.88 -35.67
C LEU A 40 16.15 3.90 -35.07
N GLY A 41 15.33 3.48 -34.10
CA GLY A 41 14.44 4.40 -33.43
C GLY A 41 15.17 5.39 -32.50
N PHE A 42 16.25 4.99 -31.82
CA PHE A 42 17.06 5.93 -31.03
C PHE A 42 17.73 7.00 -31.90
N VAL A 43 18.20 6.62 -33.10
CA VAL A 43 18.74 7.59 -34.08
C VAL A 43 17.63 8.53 -34.53
N ALA A 44 16.47 8.01 -34.91
CA ALA A 44 15.33 8.81 -35.34
C ALA A 44 14.77 9.74 -34.24
N ASP A 45 14.86 9.32 -32.97
CA ASP A 45 14.48 10.11 -31.78
C ASP A 45 15.51 11.23 -31.51
N SER A 46 16.81 10.93 -31.69
CA SER A 46 17.90 11.90 -31.51
C SER A 46 17.88 12.98 -32.60
N GLU A 47 17.65 12.60 -33.86
CA GLU A 47 17.49 13.54 -34.97
C GLU A 47 16.23 14.42 -34.82
N TYR A 48 15.17 13.87 -34.23
CA TYR A 48 13.93 14.61 -33.98
C TYR A 48 14.00 15.50 -32.73
N GLY A 49 14.97 15.23 -31.84
CA GLY A 49 15.15 15.90 -30.55
C GLY A 49 14.17 15.48 -29.46
N ILE A 50 13.20 14.58 -29.76
CA ILE A 50 12.19 14.09 -28.82
C ILE A 50 11.92 12.62 -29.14
N PRO A 51 11.84 11.74 -28.11
CA PRO A 51 11.43 10.36 -28.30
C PRO A 51 10.08 10.27 -29.04
N ARG A 52 9.98 9.42 -30.06
CA ARG A 52 8.72 9.15 -30.77
C ARG A 52 7.98 7.94 -30.20
N ARG A 53 8.63 7.18 -29.31
CA ARG A 53 8.06 6.03 -28.58
C ARG A 53 8.04 6.30 -27.08
N CYS A 54 6.88 6.09 -26.45
CA CYS A 54 6.75 6.21 -25.00
C CYS A 54 7.45 5.04 -24.31
N LEU A 55 8.16 5.29 -23.21
CA LEU A 55 8.80 4.23 -22.40
C LEU A 55 7.78 3.21 -21.85
N TYR A 56 6.52 3.62 -21.72
CA TYR A 56 5.38 2.79 -21.32
C TYR A 56 4.68 2.11 -22.51
N GLY A 57 5.34 2.02 -23.67
CA GLY A 57 4.84 1.28 -24.85
C GLY A 57 3.72 1.98 -25.65
N GLY A 58 3.41 3.24 -25.33
CA GLY A 58 2.37 4.02 -26.01
C GLY A 58 2.87 4.84 -27.20
N ARG A 59 1.92 5.30 -28.03
CA ARG A 59 2.17 6.33 -29.05
C ARG A 59 2.35 7.67 -28.35
N LEU A 60 3.47 8.35 -28.60
CA LEU A 60 3.67 9.75 -28.20
C LEU A 60 2.91 10.65 -29.17
N ILE A 61 2.04 11.50 -28.64
CA ILE A 61 1.37 12.55 -29.40
C ILE A 61 2.22 13.81 -29.26
N ASN A 62 2.79 14.27 -30.38
CA ASN A 62 3.56 15.51 -30.44
C ASN A 62 2.60 16.66 -30.72
N GLU A 63 2.01 17.21 -29.66
CA GLU A 63 1.11 18.36 -29.75
C GLU A 63 1.93 19.65 -29.70
N VAL A 64 1.84 20.47 -30.74
CA VAL A 64 2.30 21.86 -30.70
C VAL A 64 1.21 22.66 -30.02
N ARG A 65 1.30 22.83 -28.68
CA ARG A 65 0.35 23.65 -27.91
C ARG A 65 0.34 25.09 -28.43
N GLY A 66 -0.87 25.66 -28.54
CA GLY A 66 -1.09 27.03 -29.01
C GLY A 66 -0.50 28.07 -28.06
N LYS A 67 -0.35 29.32 -28.54
CA LYS A 67 0.28 30.44 -27.83
C LYS A 67 -0.34 30.83 -26.47
N GLU A 68 -1.45 30.21 -26.06
CA GLU A 68 -2.25 30.62 -24.91
C GLU A 68 -1.89 29.87 -23.62
N ASP A 69 -1.05 28.83 -23.69
CA ASP A 69 -0.57 28.10 -22.51
C ASP A 69 0.68 28.80 -21.93
N TYR A 70 0.47 29.52 -20.81
CA TYR A 70 1.37 30.53 -20.24
C TYR A 70 2.76 30.05 -19.76
N ASP A 71 3.04 28.75 -19.71
CA ASP A 71 4.33 28.20 -19.24
C ASP A 71 5.25 27.69 -20.36
N THR A 72 4.84 27.94 -21.60
CA THR A 72 5.50 27.44 -22.81
C THR A 72 6.55 28.46 -23.27
N LEU A 73 7.77 28.40 -22.72
CA LEU A 73 8.88 29.18 -23.28
C LEU A 73 8.96 28.92 -24.80
N PRO A 74 9.07 29.97 -25.65
CA PRO A 74 9.15 29.82 -27.09
C PRO A 74 10.24 28.81 -27.47
N GLY A 75 9.85 27.71 -28.12
CA GLY A 75 10.76 26.64 -28.56
C GLY A 75 10.71 25.35 -27.73
N LYS A 76 10.00 25.29 -26.60
CA LYS A 76 9.75 24.02 -25.90
C LYS A 76 8.62 23.24 -26.57
N ARG A 77 8.87 21.96 -26.83
CA ARG A 77 7.89 21.00 -27.37
C ARG A 77 7.45 20.07 -26.25
N PHE A 78 6.15 19.83 -26.15
CA PHE A 78 5.55 18.96 -25.15
C PHE A 78 5.02 17.70 -25.82
N PHE A 79 5.04 16.58 -25.11
CA PHE A 79 4.51 15.32 -25.60
C PHE A 79 3.60 14.71 -24.55
N THR A 80 2.48 14.14 -25.01
CA THR A 80 1.55 13.37 -24.18
C THR A 80 1.62 11.90 -24.57
N CYS A 81 1.56 11.03 -23.56
CA CYS A 81 1.51 9.58 -23.74
C CYS A 81 0.28 9.05 -23.00
N LYS A 82 -0.70 8.54 -23.75
CA LYS A 82 -1.94 8.00 -23.17
C LYS A 82 -1.70 6.91 -22.13
N ASN A 83 -0.69 6.06 -22.33
CA ASN A 83 -0.34 5.01 -21.37
C ASN A 83 0.23 5.58 -20.07
N TYR A 84 0.93 6.71 -20.14
CA TYR A 84 1.40 7.41 -18.95
C TYR A 84 0.23 8.02 -18.18
N GLU A 85 -0.72 8.67 -18.86
CA GLU A 85 -1.94 9.21 -18.23
C GLU A 85 -2.74 8.12 -17.51
N LEU A 86 -2.92 6.96 -18.14
CA LEU A 86 -3.59 5.81 -17.53
C LEU A 86 -2.84 5.30 -16.29
N SER A 87 -1.52 5.17 -16.38
CA SER A 87 -0.70 4.73 -15.24
C SER A 87 -0.76 5.72 -14.07
N VAL A 88 -0.76 7.03 -14.35
CA VAL A 88 -0.91 8.05 -13.31
C VAL A 88 -2.30 7.99 -12.69
N GLN A 89 -3.34 7.78 -13.49
CA GLN A 89 -4.71 7.65 -12.99
C GLN A 89 -4.86 6.43 -12.08
N GLU A 90 -4.34 5.26 -12.46
CA GLU A 90 -4.37 4.05 -11.64
C GLU A 90 -3.65 4.25 -10.29
N GLU A 91 -2.48 4.90 -10.31
CA GLU A 91 -1.74 5.21 -9.08
C GLU A 91 -2.48 6.25 -8.21
N LEU A 92 -3.15 7.22 -8.82
CA LEU A 92 -3.98 8.20 -8.12
C LEU A 92 -5.17 7.53 -7.41
N GLU A 93 -5.87 6.64 -8.09
CA GLU A 93 -6.99 5.88 -7.52
C GLU A 93 -6.50 4.99 -6.37
N ARG A 94 -5.38 4.29 -6.56
CA ARG A 94 -4.74 3.48 -5.52
C ARG A 94 -4.36 4.32 -4.29
N LEU A 95 -3.75 5.48 -4.50
CA LEU A 95 -3.30 6.34 -3.41
C LEU A 95 -4.49 6.95 -2.68
N THR A 96 -5.52 7.39 -3.40
CA THR A 96 -6.78 7.89 -2.84
C THR A 96 -7.38 6.88 -1.88
N LYS A 97 -7.51 5.62 -2.30
CA LYS A 97 -8.03 4.54 -1.45
C LYS A 97 -7.21 4.37 -0.16
N ARG A 98 -5.88 4.41 -0.25
CA ARG A 98 -5.01 4.30 0.94
C ARG A 98 -5.16 5.48 1.89
N VAL A 99 -5.43 6.67 1.37
CA VAL A 99 -5.67 7.87 2.18
C VAL A 99 -6.99 7.73 2.93
N GLU A 100 -8.05 7.29 2.27
CA GLU A 100 -9.35 7.02 2.90
C GLU A 100 -9.24 5.96 4.02
N GLU A 101 -8.52 4.86 3.76
CA GLU A 101 -8.25 3.83 4.77
C GLU A 101 -7.48 4.39 5.98
N ALA A 102 -6.46 5.23 5.73
CA ALA A 102 -5.68 5.87 6.78
C ALA A 102 -6.51 6.86 7.62
N GLU A 103 -7.46 7.58 7.00
CA GLU A 103 -8.37 8.48 7.70
C GLU A 103 -9.30 7.71 8.65
N GLN A 104 -9.82 6.55 8.22
CA GLN A 104 -10.62 5.67 9.09
C GLN A 104 -9.82 5.18 10.30
N VAL A 105 -8.56 4.78 10.09
CA VAL A 105 -7.65 4.37 11.19
C VAL A 105 -7.43 5.54 12.16
N MET A 106 -7.19 6.74 11.64
CA MET A 106 -6.98 7.94 12.46
C MET A 106 -8.19 8.24 13.35
N MET A 107 -9.41 8.16 12.78
CA MET A 107 -10.65 8.31 13.54
C MET A 107 -10.80 7.24 14.62
N GLY A 108 -10.42 5.99 14.32
CA GLY A 108 -10.39 4.90 15.29
C GLY A 108 -9.43 5.18 16.46
N VAL A 109 -8.21 5.63 16.16
CA VAL A 109 -7.20 5.99 17.17
C VAL A 109 -7.71 7.11 18.07
N LEU A 110 -8.32 8.16 17.51
CA LEU A 110 -8.87 9.27 18.30
C LEU A 110 -9.97 8.83 19.27
N ASN A 111 -10.82 7.88 18.86
CA ASN A 111 -11.86 7.34 19.74
C ASN A 111 -11.23 6.50 20.88
N LEU A 112 -10.30 5.62 20.54
CA LEU A 112 -9.59 4.81 21.53
C LEU A 112 -8.83 5.67 22.54
N SER A 113 -8.17 6.75 22.10
CA SER A 113 -7.49 7.69 23.01
C SER A 113 -8.44 8.28 24.06
N LYS A 114 -9.65 8.69 23.66
CA LYS A 114 -10.65 9.20 24.61
C LYS A 114 -11.10 8.14 25.61
N GLN A 115 -11.29 6.91 25.15
CA GLN A 115 -11.66 5.80 26.04
C GLN A 115 -10.55 5.49 27.06
N ILE A 116 -9.29 5.55 26.63
CA ILE A 116 -8.14 5.38 27.52
C ILE A 116 -8.11 6.49 28.57
N GLU A 117 -8.29 7.76 28.19
CA GLU A 117 -8.34 8.89 29.13
C GLU A 117 -9.44 8.71 30.18
N THR A 118 -10.66 8.32 29.78
CA THR A 118 -11.75 8.04 30.72
C THR A 118 -11.40 6.88 31.65
N LEU A 119 -10.85 5.78 31.13
CA LEU A 119 -10.48 4.63 31.93
C LEU A 119 -9.36 4.96 32.93
N GLU A 120 -8.39 5.80 32.55
CA GLU A 120 -7.35 6.27 33.45
C GLU A 120 -7.90 7.09 34.62
N GLU A 121 -8.93 7.92 34.39
CA GLU A 121 -9.62 8.65 35.44
C GLU A 121 -10.37 7.71 36.40
N GLU A 122 -11.11 6.74 35.85
CA GLU A 122 -11.82 5.74 36.66
C GLU A 122 -10.85 4.92 37.54
N VAL A 123 -9.71 4.49 36.98
CA VAL A 123 -8.68 3.77 37.74
C VAL A 123 -8.10 4.63 38.87
N LYS A 124 -7.86 5.93 38.63
CA LYS A 124 -7.39 6.85 39.69
C LYS A 124 -8.40 6.99 40.82
N ILE A 125 -9.69 7.11 40.50
CA ILE A 125 -10.75 7.21 41.50
C ILE A 125 -10.81 5.93 42.33
N LEU A 126 -10.83 4.77 41.66
CA LEU A 126 -10.91 3.48 42.34
C LEU A 126 -9.68 3.23 43.22
N SER A 127 -8.48 3.59 42.77
CA SER A 127 -7.25 3.51 43.56
C SER A 127 -7.38 4.31 44.86
N GLY A 128 -7.89 5.55 44.80
CA GLY A 128 -8.09 6.36 45.99
C GLY A 128 -9.12 5.75 46.96
N GLN A 129 -10.16 5.09 46.45
CA GLN A 129 -11.13 4.37 47.28
C GLN A 129 -10.50 3.15 47.97
N VAL A 130 -9.65 2.41 47.27
CA VAL A 130 -8.91 1.26 47.84
C VAL A 130 -7.96 1.73 48.94
N ASP A 131 -7.23 2.83 48.72
CA ASP A 131 -6.33 3.41 49.73
C ASP A 131 -7.11 3.81 50.99
N TYR A 132 -8.25 4.47 50.82
CA TYR A 132 -9.12 4.87 51.95
C TYR A 132 -9.63 3.65 52.73
N LEU A 133 -10.15 2.64 52.04
CA LEU A 133 -10.65 1.42 52.68
C LEU A 133 -9.53 0.64 53.38
N THR A 134 -8.32 0.64 52.83
CA THR A 134 -7.15 0.01 53.46
C THR A 134 -6.89 0.64 54.82
N VAL A 135 -6.89 1.98 54.92
CA VAL A 135 -6.74 2.68 56.20
C VAL A 135 -7.86 2.35 57.19
N GLN A 136 -9.10 2.22 56.71
CA GLN A 136 -10.23 1.84 57.57
C GLN A 136 -10.08 0.42 58.12
N VAL A 137 -9.65 -0.54 57.29
CA VAL A 137 -9.41 -1.93 57.69
C VAL A 137 -8.29 -2.00 58.73
N ASP A 138 -7.16 -1.32 58.49
CA ASP A 138 -6.04 -1.26 59.44
C ASP A 138 -6.47 -0.69 60.80
N THR A 139 -7.37 0.30 60.79
CA THR A 139 -7.90 0.91 62.02
C THR A 139 -8.81 -0.07 62.76
N LEU A 140 -9.70 -0.75 62.03
CA LEU A 140 -10.61 -1.73 62.60
C LEU A 140 -9.87 -2.93 63.17
N GLU A 141 -8.82 -3.40 62.50
CA GLU A 141 -7.95 -4.48 62.98
C GLU A 141 -7.29 -4.13 64.31
N LYS A 142 -6.76 -2.90 64.44
CA LYS A 142 -6.20 -2.41 65.72
C LYS A 142 -7.24 -2.39 66.84
N CYS A 143 -8.46 -1.92 66.54
CA CYS A 143 -9.56 -1.91 67.51
C CYS A 143 -9.94 -3.33 67.94
N TYR A 144 -10.03 -4.27 66.98
CA TYR A 144 -10.35 -5.67 67.26
C TYR A 144 -9.32 -6.31 68.20
N VAL A 145 -8.03 -6.17 67.90
CA VAL A 145 -6.94 -6.68 68.76
C VAL A 145 -7.00 -6.07 70.16
N SER A 146 -7.32 -4.77 70.27
CA SER A 146 -7.41 -4.11 71.58
C SER A 146 -8.56 -4.67 72.42
N VAL A 147 -9.73 -4.87 71.81
CA VAL A 147 -10.90 -5.48 72.49
C VAL A 147 -10.63 -6.93 72.87
N GLU A 148 -9.94 -7.70 72.02
CA GLU A 148 -9.59 -9.09 72.30
C GLU A 148 -8.71 -9.19 73.56
N VAL A 149 -7.67 -8.35 73.67
CA VAL A 149 -6.80 -8.28 74.86
C VAL A 149 -7.56 -7.81 76.10
N GLU A 150 -8.44 -6.83 75.99
CA GLU A 150 -9.28 -6.36 77.11
C GLU A 150 -10.18 -7.48 77.65
N VAL A 151 -10.80 -8.26 76.76
CA VAL A 151 -11.67 -9.39 77.13
C VAL A 151 -10.87 -10.51 77.81
N GLU A 152 -9.67 -10.83 77.31
CA GLU A 152 -8.78 -11.82 77.94
C GLU A 152 -8.37 -11.42 79.36
N LEU A 153 -7.95 -10.16 79.56
CA LEU A 153 -7.60 -9.62 80.87
C LEU A 153 -8.78 -9.63 81.85
N GLU A 154 -9.99 -9.26 81.39
CA GLU A 154 -11.19 -9.33 82.24
C GLU A 154 -11.53 -10.76 82.68
N LEU A 155 -11.32 -11.75 81.81
CA LEU A 155 -11.56 -13.16 82.13
C LEU A 155 -10.54 -13.69 83.14
N GLU A 156 -9.26 -13.36 82.98
CA GLU A 156 -8.22 -13.74 83.94
C GLU A 156 -8.44 -13.13 85.33
N LEU A 157 -8.83 -11.84 85.39
CA LEU A 157 -9.16 -11.19 86.66
C LEU A 157 -10.34 -11.87 87.36
N LYS A 158 -11.43 -12.14 86.63
CA LYS A 158 -12.60 -12.85 87.16
C LYS A 158 -12.30 -14.29 87.62
N TYR A 159 -11.35 -14.96 86.97
CA TYR A 159 -10.92 -16.30 87.38
C TYR A 159 -10.10 -16.28 88.68
N ASN A 160 -9.19 -15.31 88.83
CA ASN A 160 -8.32 -15.20 90.02
C ASN A 160 -9.06 -14.69 91.28
N GLU A 161 -10.26 -14.12 91.13
CA GLU A 161 -11.11 -13.65 92.23
C GLU A 161 -12.06 -14.74 92.80
N ASN A 162 -12.15 -15.92 92.18
CA ASN A 162 -12.97 -17.07 92.64
C ASN A 162 -12.10 -18.20 93.23
#